data_AF-A0A7W0PYB2-F1
#
_entry.id   AF-A0A7W0PYB2-F1
#
_cell.length_a   1.000
_cell.length_b   1.000
_cell.length_c   1.000
_cell.angle_alpha   90.00
_cell.angle_beta   90.00
_cell.angle_gamma   90.00
#
_symmetry.space_group_name_H-M   'P 1'
#
loop_
_entity.id
_entity.type
_entity.pdbx_description
1 polymer ?
#
loop_
_entity_poly.entity_id
_entity_poly.type
_entity_poly.pdbx_seq_one_letter_code
_entity_poly.pdbx_strand_id
1 'polypeptide(L)'
;MTADTRERRGLLPEIAARRGPVHALVSAARPLQWTKNLLVFAGIVFAVELDDSERWVEALLIFSAFCLASSASYLVNDVHDAAEDRAHPVKRTRPVASGELSA
;
A
#
# COMPACT_ATOMS: atom_id res chain seq x y z
N MET A 1 -36.33 -30.84 10.95
CA MET A 1 -35.74 -30.45 12.25
C MET A 1 -34.31 -30.01 11.99
N THR A 2 -34.18 -28.77 11.50
CA THR A 2 -33.03 -28.20 10.79
C THR A 2 -32.29 -27.21 11.69
N ALA A 3 -31.55 -27.74 12.65
CA ALA A 3 -30.61 -26.98 13.46
C ALA A 3 -29.22 -27.59 13.22
N ASP A 4 -28.41 -26.96 12.37
CA ASP A 4 -26.93 -26.97 12.41
C ASP A 4 -26.34 -26.55 11.03
N THR A 5 -26.64 -25.33 10.60
CA THR A 5 -25.87 -24.69 9.50
C THR A 5 -25.58 -23.23 9.83
N ARG A 6 -26.35 -22.61 10.75
CA ARG A 6 -26.07 -21.27 11.28
C ARG A 6 -24.94 -21.23 12.31
N GLU A 7 -24.74 -22.28 13.11
CA GLU A 7 -23.74 -22.25 14.19
C GLU A 7 -22.28 -22.38 13.68
N ARG A 8 -22.05 -23.15 12.60
CA ARG A 8 -20.70 -23.26 11.99
C ARG A 8 -20.16 -21.95 11.41
N ARG A 9 -21.04 -20.98 11.12
CA ARG A 9 -20.63 -19.66 10.61
C ARG A 9 -20.08 -18.74 11.70
N GLY A 10 -20.28 -19.09 12.98
CA GLY A 10 -19.70 -18.40 14.14
C GLY A 10 -18.38 -18.98 14.65
N LEU A 11 -17.87 -20.04 14.02
CA LEU A 11 -16.67 -20.77 14.45
C LEU A 11 -15.46 -20.60 13.54
N LEU A 12 -15.55 -19.85 12.43
CA LEU A 12 -14.35 -19.38 11.76
C LEU A 12 -13.84 -18.22 12.60
N PRO A 13 -12.82 -18.43 13.46
CA PRO A 13 -12.27 -17.32 14.18
C PRO A 13 -11.77 -16.37 13.09
N GLU A 14 -11.99 -15.10 13.35
CA GLU A 14 -11.56 -13.94 12.59
C GLU A 14 -10.02 -13.84 12.63
N ILE A 15 -9.32 -14.94 12.30
CA ILE A 15 -7.89 -15.00 12.09
C ILE A 15 -7.67 -14.40 10.69
N ALA A 16 -7.99 -13.12 10.54
CA ALA A 16 -7.14 -12.27 9.74
C ALA A 16 -5.77 -12.45 10.39
N ALA A 17 -4.96 -13.38 9.85
CA ALA A 17 -3.64 -13.67 10.33
C ALA A 17 -2.92 -12.33 10.36
N ARG A 18 -2.75 -11.75 11.56
CA ARG A 18 -2.14 -10.44 11.74
C ARG A 18 -0.75 -10.56 11.16
N ARG A 19 -0.59 -10.13 9.91
CA ARG A 19 0.71 -10.10 9.25
C ARG A 19 1.54 -9.12 10.08
N GLY A 20 2.82 -9.44 10.30
CA GLY A 20 3.66 -8.64 11.19
C GLY A 20 3.65 -7.14 10.82
N PRO A 21 3.97 -6.24 11.76
CA PRO A 21 3.85 -4.80 11.55
C PRO A 21 4.62 -4.29 10.32
N VAL A 22 5.74 -4.93 10.00
CA VAL A 22 6.54 -4.64 8.79
C VAL A 22 5.74 -4.89 7.50
N HIS A 23 5.03 -6.03 7.42
CA HIS A 23 4.20 -6.33 6.26
C HIS A 23 3.09 -5.28 6.10
N ALA A 24 2.43 -4.91 7.20
CA ALA A 24 1.36 -3.93 7.18
C ALA A 24 1.87 -2.57 6.66
N LEU A 25 3.03 -2.10 7.15
CA LEU A 25 3.68 -0.88 6.68
C LEU A 25 4.07 -0.95 5.19
N VAL A 26 4.72 -2.03 4.75
CA VAL A 26 5.11 -2.19 3.35
C VAL A 26 3.89 -2.27 2.43
N SER A 27 2.84 -2.97 2.86
CA SER A 27 1.59 -3.06 2.09
C SER A 27 0.91 -1.68 1.99
N ALA A 28 0.91 -0.90 3.07
CA ALA A 28 0.33 0.44 3.10
C ALA A 28 1.13 1.45 2.27
N ALA A 29 2.46 1.28 2.18
CA ALA A 29 3.32 2.07 1.29
C ALA A 29 3.08 1.81 -0.22
N ARG A 30 2.33 0.75 -0.56
CA ARG A 30 1.89 0.42 -1.93
C ARG A 30 3.04 0.43 -2.96
N PRO A 31 4.09 -0.38 -2.78
CA PRO A 31 5.26 -0.42 -3.67
C PRO A 31 4.92 -0.70 -5.13
N LEU A 32 3.83 -1.44 -5.40
CA LEU A 32 3.34 -1.64 -6.77
C LEU A 32 2.96 -0.33 -7.49
N GLN A 33 2.57 0.72 -6.74
CA GLN A 33 2.24 2.03 -7.30
C GLN A 33 3.49 2.87 -7.62
N TRP A 34 4.65 2.56 -7.04
CA TRP A 34 5.91 3.27 -7.29
C TRP A 34 6.38 3.11 -8.74
N THR A 35 5.91 2.08 -9.44
CA THR A 35 6.15 1.88 -10.88
C THR A 35 5.75 3.10 -11.72
N LYS A 36 4.73 3.85 -11.30
CA LYS A 36 4.32 5.11 -11.95
C LYS A 36 5.38 6.21 -11.85
N ASN A 37 6.20 6.18 -10.79
CA ASN A 37 7.25 7.16 -10.55
C ASN A 37 8.51 6.86 -11.37
N LEU A 38 8.60 5.70 -12.04
CA LEU A 38 9.74 5.37 -12.92
C LEU A 38 9.89 6.35 -14.08
N LEU A 39 8.85 7.13 -14.41
CA LEU A 39 8.92 8.19 -15.40
C LEU A 39 9.98 9.25 -15.06
N VAL A 40 10.38 9.40 -13.80
CA VAL A 40 11.50 10.27 -13.38
C VAL A 40 12.78 9.93 -14.15
N PHE A 41 13.05 8.65 -14.39
CA PHE A 41 14.27 8.22 -15.11
C PHE A 41 14.20 8.47 -16.62
N ALA A 42 13.02 8.73 -17.17
CA ALA A 42 12.90 9.05 -18.59
C ALA A 42 13.69 10.31 -18.96
N GLY A 43 13.83 11.26 -18.03
CA GLY A 43 14.65 12.46 -18.23
C GLY A 43 16.10 12.14 -18.57
N ILE A 44 16.75 11.25 -17.80
CA ILE A 44 18.15 10.83 -18.04
C ILE A 44 18.27 10.12 -19.40
N VAL A 45 17.33 9.19 -19.69
CA VAL A 45 17.37 8.40 -20.93
C VAL A 45 17.22 9.31 -22.16
N PHE A 46 16.32 10.29 -22.12
CA PHE A 46 16.10 11.20 -23.25
C PHE A 46 17.13 12.31 -23.36
N ALA A 47 17.79 12.69 -22.25
CA ALA A 47 18.92 13.61 -22.27
C ALA A 47 20.22 12.97 -22.80
N VAL A 48 20.26 11.63 -22.93
CA VAL A 48 21.46 10.86 -23.32
C VAL A 48 22.61 11.03 -22.31
N GLU A 49 22.29 11.42 -21.06
CA GLU A 49 23.24 11.65 -19.96
C GLU A 49 23.50 10.35 -19.17
N LEU A 50 23.76 9.24 -19.86
CA LEU A 50 23.83 7.91 -19.23
C LEU A 50 25.10 7.71 -18.38
N ASP A 51 26.20 8.39 -18.72
CA ASP A 51 27.50 8.27 -18.04
C ASP A 51 27.65 9.26 -16.87
N ASP A 52 26.65 10.10 -16.60
CA ASP A 52 26.70 11.08 -15.51
C ASP A 52 26.16 10.47 -14.21
N SER A 53 27.08 10.02 -13.34
CA SER A 53 26.73 9.45 -12.03
C SER A 53 26.01 10.43 -11.10
N GLU A 54 26.26 11.73 -11.23
CA GLU A 54 25.61 12.76 -10.40
C GLU A 54 24.12 12.85 -10.76
N ARG A 55 23.80 12.82 -12.06
CA ARG A 55 22.42 12.81 -12.56
C ARG A 55 21.64 11.58 -12.11
N TRP A 56 22.28 10.41 -12.09
CA TRP A 56 21.66 9.20 -11.56
C TRP A 56 21.32 9.30 -10.08
N VAL A 57 22.22 9.87 -9.26
CA VAL A 57 21.96 10.10 -7.84
C VAL A 57 20.80 11.08 -7.66
N GLU A 58 20.77 12.19 -8.41
CA GLU A 58 19.69 13.16 -8.38
C GLU A 58 18.33 12.51 -8.75
N ALA A 59 18.28 11.74 -9.85
CA ALA A 59 17.06 11.04 -10.25
C ALA A 59 16.62 9.99 -9.23
N LEU A 60 17.54 9.27 -8.57
CA LEU A 60 17.21 8.34 -7.49
C LEU A 60 16.59 9.08 -6.30
N LEU A 61 17.14 10.23 -5.90
CA LEU A 61 16.59 11.05 -4.83
C LEU A 61 15.18 11.56 -5.18
N ILE A 62 14.99 12.06 -6.40
CA ILE A 62 13.67 12.49 -6.88
C ILE A 62 12.70 11.31 -6.91
N PHE A 63 13.09 10.16 -7.47
CA PHE A 63 12.26 8.96 -7.48
C PHE A 63 11.85 8.53 -6.07
N SER A 64 12.78 8.49 -5.12
CA SER A 64 12.49 8.18 -3.72
C SER A 64 11.53 9.19 -3.10
N ALA A 65 11.72 10.49 -3.35
CA ALA A 65 10.81 11.53 -2.87
C ALA A 65 9.38 11.36 -3.41
N PHE A 66 9.23 11.05 -4.71
CA PHE A 66 7.93 10.77 -5.32
C PHE A 66 7.28 9.50 -4.75
N CYS A 67 8.06 8.44 -4.50
CA CYS A 67 7.57 7.23 -3.85
C CYS A 67 7.06 7.51 -2.43
N LEU A 68 7.78 8.32 -1.65
CA LEU A 68 7.36 8.71 -0.30
C LEU A 68 6.11 9.61 -0.33
N ALA A 69 6.08 10.62 -1.21
CA ALA A 69 4.94 11.53 -1.34
C ALA A 69 3.66 10.81 -1.79
N SER A 70 3.78 9.89 -2.76
CA SER A 70 2.64 9.06 -3.19
C SER A 70 2.19 8.10 -2.10
N SER A 71 3.12 7.46 -1.37
CA SER A 71 2.80 6.61 -0.21
C SER A 71 2.05 7.38 0.87
N ALA A 72 2.52 8.59 1.21
CA ALA A 72 1.87 9.46 2.19
C ALA A 72 0.44 9.84 1.75
N SER A 73 0.27 10.20 0.48
CA SER A 73 -1.05 10.52 -0.09
C SER A 73 -2.02 9.33 0.01
N TYR A 74 -1.54 8.11 -0.25
CA TYR A 74 -2.34 6.90 -0.08
C TYR A 74 -2.67 6.61 1.38
N LEU A 75 -1.74 6.82 2.30
CA LEU A 75 -1.99 6.65 3.73
C LEU A 75 -3.06 7.61 4.24
N VAL A 76 -3.01 8.88 3.83
CA VAL A 76 -4.04 9.87 4.17
C VAL A 76 -5.41 9.42 3.66
N ASN A 77 -5.48 8.94 2.42
CA ASN A 77 -6.73 8.41 1.87
C ASN A 77 -7.20 7.16 2.61
N ASP A 78 -6.29 6.24 2.96
CA ASP A 78 -6.64 5.02 3.69
C ASP A 78 -7.19 5.31 5.10
N VAL A 79 -6.74 6.40 5.74
CA VAL A 79 -7.29 6.90 7.01
C VAL A 79 -8.67 7.53 6.80
N HIS A 80 -8.79 8.43 5.82
CA HIS A 80 -10.04 9.12 5.52
C HIS A 80 -11.16 8.15 5.12
N ASP A 81 -10.82 7.16 4.29
CA ASP A 81 -11.77 6.20 3.72
C ASP A 81 -11.96 4.95 4.60
N ALA A 82 -11.31 4.88 5.78
CA ALA A 82 -11.24 3.68 6.61
C ALA A 82 -12.62 3.09 6.96
N ALA A 83 -13.62 3.94 7.20
CA ALA A 83 -14.98 3.50 7.54
C ALA A 83 -15.69 2.85 6.34
N GLU A 84 -15.55 3.42 5.16
CA GLU A 84 -16.12 2.89 3.92
C GLU A 84 -15.38 1.62 3.48
N ASP A 85 -14.06 1.63 3.56
CA ASP A 85 -13.21 0.51 3.19
C ASP A 85 -13.52 -0.75 4.01
N ARG A 86 -13.88 -0.60 5.29
CA ARG A 86 -14.35 -1.71 6.15
C ARG A 86 -15.59 -2.42 5.62
N ALA A 87 -16.49 -1.71 4.96
CA ALA A 87 -17.72 -2.28 4.40
C ALA A 87 -17.51 -2.86 2.98
N HIS A 88 -16.41 -2.51 2.32
CA HIS A 88 -16.15 -2.91 0.93
C HIS A 88 -15.61 -4.35 0.83
N PRO A 89 -16.11 -5.19 -0.09
CA PRO A 89 -15.74 -6.62 -0.18
C PRO A 89 -14.23 -6.88 -0.35
N VAL A 90 -13.57 -6.05 -1.17
CA VAL A 90 -12.12 -6.11 -1.44
C VAL A 90 -11.28 -5.21 -0.53
N LYS A 91 -11.65 -3.93 -0.34
CA LYS A 91 -10.81 -2.93 0.38
C LYS A 91 -10.77 -3.13 1.91
N ARG A 92 -11.67 -3.95 2.48
CA ARG A 92 -11.68 -4.27 3.92
C ARG A 92 -10.40 -4.92 4.46
N THR A 93 -9.55 -5.45 3.59
CA THR A 93 -8.25 -6.05 3.95
C THR A 93 -7.10 -5.05 3.95
N ARG A 94 -7.35 -3.77 3.63
CA ARG A 94 -6.34 -2.71 3.73
C ARG A 94 -5.89 -2.57 5.19
N PRO A 95 -4.59 -2.34 5.47
CA PRO A 95 -4.07 -2.35 6.83
C PRO A 95 -4.78 -1.40 7.81
N VAL A 96 -5.22 -0.23 7.36
CA VAL A 96 -5.97 0.73 8.18
C VAL A 96 -7.43 0.27 8.39
N ALA A 97 -8.08 -0.25 7.35
CA ALA A 97 -9.45 -0.74 7.43
C ALA A 97 -9.57 -2.01 8.29
N SER A 98 -8.59 -2.92 8.22
CA SER A 98 -8.53 -4.16 8.99
C SER A 98 -8.03 -3.99 10.43
N GLY A 99 -7.52 -2.81 10.80
CA GLY A 99 -6.95 -2.54 12.12
C GLY A 99 -5.57 -3.16 12.33
N GLU A 100 -4.85 -3.51 11.26
CA GLU A 100 -3.42 -3.89 11.31
C GLU A 100 -2.52 -2.67 11.55
N LEU A 101 -2.93 -1.49 11.07
CA LEU A 101 -2.34 -0.19 11.40
C LEU A 101 -3.37 0.69 12.10
N SER A 102 -2.93 1.44 13.11
CA SER A 102 -3.76 2.49 13.72
C SER A 102 -3.91 3.65 12.74
N ALA A 103 -5.13 4.16 12.63
CA ALA A 103 -5.43 5.44 12.00
C ALA A 103 -5.04 6.60 12.92
#